data_AF-A0A936B8H4-F1
#
_entry.id   AF-A0A936B8H4-F1
#
_cell.length_a   1.000
_cell.length_b   1.000
_cell.length_c   1.000
_cell.angle_alpha   90.00
_cell.angle_beta   90.00
_cell.angle_gamma   90.00
#
_symmetry.space_group_name_H-M   'P 1'
#
loop_
_entity.id
_entity.type
_entity.pdbx_description
1 polymer ?
#
loop_
_entity_poly.entity_id
_entity_poly.type
_entity_poly.pdbx_seq_one_letter_code
_entity_poly.pdbx_strand_id
1 'polypeptide(L)'
;MPQIPKPILSRFRNGEFLHFMTTVLDLYKEFDSKSLLMEARVNEFEQKVNIMKYAFMASKGDTFSGKLRPLDNERINVLKGLKRYLQAEFYRSDPEKKKSAIILLKSYDRYNAGITRKSFQYKTAVITNLLENWNSKPEFSNALHVIGANSWIEELTLKNNTFYEQYFTKAISSVPKAQSNKMKADIKAVFEELITDTTSFARVSPDHSKYNKLIKELTGIINTNYQPIANRHNRKKKEPTPPVQQDDAVDIFELDS
;
A
#
# COMPACT_ATOMS: atom_id res chain seq x y z
N MET A 1 -14.29 -24.25 9.04
CA MET A 1 -13.64 -23.05 9.62
C MET A 1 -12.92 -22.29 8.52
N PRO A 2 -12.95 -20.95 8.53
CA PRO A 2 -12.19 -20.16 7.57
C PRO A 2 -10.70 -20.45 7.73
N GLN A 3 -9.99 -20.68 6.62
CA GLN A 3 -8.55 -20.91 6.61
C GLN A 3 -7.80 -19.62 6.32
N ILE A 4 -6.72 -19.36 7.05
CA ILE A 4 -5.81 -18.25 6.78
C ILE A 4 -4.88 -18.67 5.62
N PRO A 5 -4.87 -17.96 4.48
CA PRO A 5 -3.96 -18.25 3.38
C PRO A 5 -2.51 -18.03 3.82
N LYS A 6 -1.58 -18.89 3.36
CA LYS A 6 -0.14 -18.75 3.67
C LYS A 6 0.55 -17.85 2.62
N PRO A 7 0.95 -16.61 2.97
CA PRO A 7 1.65 -15.74 2.03
C PRO A 7 3.07 -16.24 1.74
N ILE A 8 3.54 -16.09 0.49
CA ILE A 8 4.95 -16.35 0.15
C ILE A 8 5.81 -15.14 0.55
N LEU A 9 6.20 -15.10 1.82
CA LEU A 9 6.91 -13.97 2.43
C LEU A 9 8.31 -13.71 1.85
N SER A 10 8.93 -14.72 1.23
CA SER A 10 10.25 -14.58 0.59
C SER A 10 10.27 -13.58 -0.58
N ARG A 11 9.10 -13.27 -1.15
CA ARG A 11 8.96 -12.32 -2.28
C ARG A 11 8.90 -10.86 -1.83
N PHE A 12 8.74 -10.59 -0.54
CA PHE A 12 8.63 -9.24 -0.02
C PHE A 12 10.01 -8.60 0.12
N ARG A 13 10.18 -7.39 -0.42
CA ARG A 13 11.33 -6.53 -0.10
C ARG A 13 11.30 -6.16 1.39
N ASN A 14 12.41 -5.74 2.01
CA ASN A 14 12.41 -5.55 3.48
C ASN A 14 11.41 -4.48 3.93
N GLY A 15 11.23 -3.40 3.16
CA GLY A 15 10.23 -2.37 3.46
C GLY A 15 8.79 -2.88 3.32
N GLU A 16 8.50 -3.66 2.27
CA GLU A 16 7.19 -4.30 2.06
C GLU A 16 6.90 -5.33 3.15
N PHE A 17 7.89 -6.14 3.53
CA PHE A 17 7.80 -7.11 4.61
C PHE A 17 7.54 -6.42 5.94
N LEU A 18 8.31 -5.38 6.28
CA LEU A 18 8.14 -4.64 7.53
C LEU A 18 6.77 -3.95 7.58
N HIS A 19 6.32 -3.38 6.46
CA HIS A 19 4.98 -2.78 6.38
C HIS A 19 3.90 -3.84 6.62
N PHE A 20 3.95 -4.96 5.88
CA PHE A 20 3.01 -6.06 6.03
C PHE A 20 2.94 -6.57 7.48
N MET A 21 4.09 -6.81 8.10
CA MET A 21 4.15 -7.31 9.48
C MET A 21 3.68 -6.27 10.51
N THR A 22 3.89 -4.97 10.25
CA THR A 22 3.33 -3.90 11.09
C THR A 22 1.81 -3.86 10.97
N THR A 23 1.25 -3.98 9.77
CA THR A 23 -0.21 -4.00 9.55
C THR A 23 -0.86 -5.22 10.22
N VAL A 24 -0.20 -6.39 10.17
CA VAL A 24 -0.65 -7.57 10.92
C VAL A 24 -0.61 -7.30 12.42
N LEU A 25 0.47 -6.71 12.94
CA LEU A 25 0.59 -6.41 14.37
C LEU A 25 -0.52 -5.45 14.84
N ASP A 26 -0.78 -4.40 14.07
CA ASP A 26 -1.83 -3.42 14.36
C ASP A 26 -3.20 -4.11 14.43
N LEU A 27 -3.50 -5.03 13.50
CA LEU A 27 -4.71 -5.85 13.57
C LEU A 27 -4.79 -6.65 14.88
N TYR A 28 -3.75 -7.38 15.27
CA TYR A 28 -3.77 -8.15 16.53
C TYR A 28 -3.92 -7.28 17.78
N LYS A 29 -3.52 -6.00 17.73
CA LYS A 29 -3.68 -5.04 18.82
C LYS A 29 -5.06 -4.38 18.88
N GLU A 30 -5.77 -4.30 17.75
CA GLU A 30 -7.17 -3.88 17.71
C GLU A 30 -8.08 -4.92 18.38
N PHE A 31 -7.66 -6.18 18.37
CA PHE A 31 -8.28 -7.25 19.12
C PHE A 31 -7.70 -7.29 20.54
N ASP A 32 -8.55 -7.50 21.55
CA ASP A 32 -8.09 -7.72 22.92
C ASP A 32 -7.34 -9.07 23.01
N SER A 33 -6.03 -9.01 22.80
CA SER A 33 -5.12 -10.16 22.75
C SER A 33 -5.08 -10.95 24.05
N LYS A 34 -5.38 -10.30 25.18
CA LYS A 34 -5.51 -10.96 26.48
C LYS A 34 -6.80 -11.79 26.54
N SER A 35 -7.91 -11.23 26.08
CA SER A 35 -9.17 -11.99 25.95
C SER A 35 -9.08 -13.15 24.96
N LEU A 36 -8.14 -13.10 24.01
CA LEU A 36 -7.88 -14.16 23.05
C LEU A 36 -6.80 -15.16 23.50
N LEU A 37 -6.23 -15.01 24.70
CA LEU A 37 -5.11 -15.83 25.20
C LEU A 37 -3.86 -15.79 24.29
N MET A 38 -3.70 -14.70 23.54
CA MET A 38 -2.61 -14.50 22.58
C MET A 38 -1.59 -13.44 23.01
N GLU A 39 -1.78 -12.81 24.18
CA GLU A 39 -0.96 -11.68 24.66
C GLU A 39 0.55 -11.97 24.59
N ALA A 40 1.00 -13.12 25.11
CA ALA A 40 2.42 -13.49 25.08
C ALA A 40 2.98 -13.53 23.65
N ARG A 41 2.21 -14.10 22.71
CA ARG A 41 2.63 -14.27 21.31
C ARG A 41 2.58 -12.96 20.52
N VAL A 42 1.56 -12.13 20.78
CA VAL A 42 1.48 -10.77 20.20
C VAL A 42 2.63 -9.90 20.71
N ASN A 43 2.99 -10.01 21.98
CA ASN A 43 4.14 -9.29 22.55
C ASN A 43 5.46 -9.74 21.94
N GLU A 44 5.67 -11.04 21.76
CA GLU A 44 6.87 -11.55 21.06
C GLU A 44 6.92 -11.04 19.61
N PHE A 45 5.79 -11.09 18.89
CA PHE A 45 5.70 -10.60 17.53
C PHE A 45 6.01 -9.10 17.45
N GLU A 46 5.44 -8.32 18.37
CA GLU A 46 5.74 -6.90 18.51
C GLU A 46 7.23 -6.65 18.73
N GLN A 47 7.87 -7.36 19.64
CA GLN A 47 9.30 -7.20 19.92
C GLN A 47 10.13 -7.42 18.65
N LYS A 48 9.87 -8.50 17.91
CA LYS A 48 10.60 -8.81 16.67
C LYS A 48 10.36 -7.77 15.57
N VAL A 49 9.10 -7.35 15.38
CA VAL A 49 8.73 -6.30 14.42
C VAL A 49 9.41 -4.98 14.79
N ASN A 50 9.40 -4.61 16.08
CA ASN A 50 10.04 -3.40 16.57
C ASN A 50 11.56 -3.44 16.42
N ILE A 51 12.24 -4.57 16.67
CA ILE A 51 13.68 -4.71 16.42
C ILE A 51 14.01 -4.40 14.96
N MET A 52 13.28 -5.00 14.01
CA MET A 52 13.48 -4.72 12.58
C MET A 52 13.11 -3.27 12.23
N LYS A 53 12.05 -2.73 12.81
CA LYS A 53 11.62 -1.34 12.64
C LYS A 53 12.68 -0.35 13.13
N TYR A 54 13.28 -0.59 14.29
CA TYR A 54 14.35 0.23 14.84
C TYR A 54 15.64 0.09 14.05
N ALA A 55 16.03 -1.13 13.63
CA ALA A 55 17.17 -1.30 12.72
C ALA A 55 16.95 -0.56 11.39
N PHE A 56 15.72 -0.59 10.89
CA PHE A 56 15.26 0.15 9.72
C PHE A 56 15.10 1.67 9.97
N MET A 57 15.14 2.14 11.21
CA MET A 57 15.11 3.57 11.57
C MET A 57 16.50 4.10 11.92
N ALA A 58 17.35 3.31 12.57
CA ALA A 58 18.75 3.60 12.80
C ALA A 58 19.51 3.70 11.46
N SER A 59 19.15 2.85 10.49
CA SER A 59 19.61 2.97 9.10
C SER A 59 19.20 4.28 8.42
N LYS A 60 18.16 4.97 8.94
CA LYS A 60 17.61 6.23 8.42
C LYS A 60 18.29 7.48 8.96
N GLY A 61 19.15 7.40 9.99
CA GLY A 61 19.81 8.57 10.59
C GLY A 61 20.49 9.50 9.56
N ASP A 62 21.10 8.92 8.52
CA ASP A 62 21.77 9.66 7.43
C ASP A 62 20.86 9.98 6.21
N THR A 63 19.70 9.34 6.06
CA THR A 63 18.84 9.48 4.86
C THR A 63 17.55 10.27 5.10
N PHE A 64 17.14 10.46 6.36
CA PHE A 64 15.89 11.15 6.73
C PHE A 64 15.96 12.68 6.56
N SER A 65 17.14 13.29 6.73
CA SER A 65 17.31 14.75 6.83
C SER A 65 17.52 15.48 5.50
N GLY A 66 18.00 14.81 4.43
CA GLY A 66 18.35 15.48 3.16
C GLY A 66 17.35 15.30 2.01
N LYS A 67 16.89 14.07 1.73
CA LYS A 67 16.19 13.74 0.46
C LYS A 67 14.71 13.40 0.59
N LEU A 68 14.27 12.81 1.71
CA LEU A 68 12.86 12.42 1.89
C LEU A 68 11.95 13.59 2.29
N ARG A 69 12.46 14.52 3.10
CA ARG A 69 11.67 15.68 3.55
C ARG A 69 11.26 16.60 2.40
N PRO A 70 12.14 16.92 1.42
CA PRO A 70 11.72 17.63 0.21
C PRO A 70 10.63 16.88 -0.57
N LEU A 71 10.77 15.57 -0.77
CA LEU A 71 9.78 14.75 -1.48
C LEU A 71 8.41 14.70 -0.76
N ASP A 72 8.42 14.59 0.57
CA ASP A 72 7.17 14.68 1.35
C ASP A 72 6.55 16.07 1.25
N ASN A 73 7.37 17.12 1.32
CA ASN A 73 6.91 18.50 1.17
C ASN A 73 6.27 18.73 -0.20
N GLU A 74 6.87 18.23 -1.28
CA GLU A 74 6.29 18.31 -2.64
C GLU A 74 4.90 17.67 -2.68
N ARG A 75 4.77 16.43 -2.19
CA ARG A 75 3.47 15.74 -2.16
C ARG A 75 2.43 16.48 -1.31
N ILE A 76 2.82 17.01 -0.17
CA ILE A 76 1.94 17.82 0.68
C ILE A 76 1.56 19.13 0.00
N ASN A 77 2.47 19.74 -0.77
CA ASN A 77 2.18 20.96 -1.52
C ASN A 77 1.17 20.71 -2.64
N VAL A 78 1.28 19.59 -3.36
CA VAL A 78 0.29 19.19 -4.37
C VAL A 78 -1.09 19.01 -3.72
N LEU A 79 -1.18 18.33 -2.57
CA LEU A 79 -2.44 18.21 -1.82
C LEU A 79 -3.03 19.57 -1.42
N LYS A 80 -2.20 20.51 -0.94
CA LYS A 80 -2.65 21.85 -0.58
C LYS A 80 -3.11 22.64 -1.81
N GLY A 81 -2.38 22.53 -2.92
CA GLY A 81 -2.70 23.15 -4.21
C GLY A 81 -4.04 22.64 -4.74
N LEU A 82 -4.22 21.32 -4.76
CA LEU A 82 -5.49 20.66 -5.11
C LEU A 82 -6.64 21.19 -4.24
N LYS A 83 -6.48 21.27 -2.90
CA LYS A 83 -7.53 21.84 -2.05
C LYS A 83 -7.90 23.27 -2.46
N ARG A 84 -6.90 24.13 -2.67
CA ARG A 84 -7.12 25.53 -3.08
C ARG A 84 -7.80 25.62 -4.44
N TYR A 85 -7.41 24.77 -5.37
CA TYR A 85 -8.02 24.68 -6.70
C TYR A 85 -9.51 24.29 -6.60
N LEU A 86 -9.84 23.26 -5.82
CA LEU A 86 -11.23 22.86 -5.58
C LEU A 86 -12.03 23.98 -4.89
N GLN A 87 -11.42 24.70 -3.95
CA GLN A 87 -12.06 25.86 -3.32
C GLN A 87 -12.31 26.99 -4.32
N ALA A 88 -11.42 27.23 -5.27
CA ALA A 88 -11.63 28.23 -6.31
C ALA A 88 -12.83 27.87 -7.21
N GLU A 89 -12.93 26.61 -7.63
CA GLU A 89 -14.06 26.13 -8.46
C GLU A 89 -15.39 26.14 -7.68
N PHE A 90 -15.36 25.97 -6.36
CA PHE A 90 -16.54 26.11 -5.50
C PHE A 90 -17.14 27.53 -5.52
N TYR A 91 -16.31 28.57 -5.64
CA TYR A 91 -16.76 29.97 -5.69
C TYR A 91 -17.08 30.47 -7.10
N ARG A 92 -16.91 29.63 -8.13
CA ARG A 92 -17.18 30.01 -9.52
C ARG A 92 -18.69 30.10 -9.77
N SER A 93 -19.08 30.94 -10.72
CA SER A 93 -20.48 31.10 -11.14
C SER A 93 -21.02 29.91 -11.93
N ASP A 94 -20.14 29.09 -12.51
CA ASP A 94 -20.50 27.89 -13.26
C ASP A 94 -21.11 26.83 -12.32
N PRO A 95 -22.40 26.47 -12.47
CA PRO A 95 -23.09 25.59 -11.55
C PRO A 95 -22.58 24.14 -11.61
N GLU A 96 -22.11 23.66 -12.76
CA GLU A 96 -21.60 22.30 -12.92
C GLU A 96 -20.24 22.14 -12.25
N LYS A 97 -19.36 23.14 -12.43
CA LYS A 97 -18.07 23.18 -11.75
C LYS A 97 -18.22 23.32 -10.24
N LYS A 98 -19.12 24.20 -9.79
CA LYS A 98 -19.43 24.37 -8.37
C LYS A 98 -19.93 23.07 -7.74
N LYS A 99 -20.87 22.37 -8.38
CA LYS A 99 -21.39 21.08 -7.90
C LYS A 99 -20.28 20.03 -7.80
N SER A 100 -19.44 19.93 -8.83
CA SER A 100 -18.32 19.00 -8.88
C SER A 100 -17.27 19.29 -7.80
N ALA A 101 -16.95 20.56 -7.57
CA ALA A 101 -16.07 21.00 -6.49
C ALA A 101 -16.60 20.63 -5.10
N ILE A 102 -17.91 20.77 -4.85
CA ILE A 102 -18.53 20.37 -3.58
C ILE A 102 -18.35 18.87 -3.31
N ILE A 103 -18.58 18.04 -4.32
CA ILE A 103 -18.43 16.57 -4.22
C ILE A 103 -16.99 16.21 -3.85
N LEU A 104 -16.02 16.80 -4.55
CA LEU A 104 -14.60 16.52 -4.33
C LEU A 104 -14.09 17.08 -3.00
N LEU A 105 -14.49 18.28 -2.58
CA LEU A 105 -14.09 18.86 -1.28
C LEU A 105 -14.60 18.02 -0.11
N LYS A 106 -15.87 17.58 -0.15
CA LYS A 106 -16.42 16.68 0.87
C LYS A 106 -15.64 15.37 0.97
N SER A 107 -15.22 14.83 -0.17
CA SER A 107 -14.39 13.63 -0.22
C SER A 107 -13.00 13.90 0.34
N TYR A 108 -12.33 14.95 -0.13
CA TYR A 108 -11.00 15.37 0.28
C TYR A 108 -10.89 15.58 1.80
N ASP A 109 -11.84 16.29 2.41
CA ASP A 109 -11.77 16.62 3.84
C ASP A 109 -11.90 15.39 4.74
N ARG A 110 -12.54 14.30 4.30
CA ARG A 110 -12.55 13.01 5.02
C ARG A 110 -11.16 12.38 5.12
N TYR A 111 -10.33 12.56 4.10
CA TYR A 111 -8.98 11.98 4.06
C TYR A 111 -7.91 12.94 4.63
N ASN A 112 -8.09 14.25 4.52
CA ASN A 112 -7.02 15.21 4.78
C ASN A 112 -6.91 15.71 6.23
N ALA A 113 -7.75 15.25 7.16
CA ALA A 113 -7.80 15.75 8.54
C ALA A 113 -6.44 15.64 9.27
N GLY A 114 -5.69 16.75 9.32
CA GLY A 114 -4.40 16.84 10.00
C GLY A 114 -3.26 16.02 9.36
N ILE A 115 -3.37 15.62 8.09
CA ILE A 115 -2.44 14.71 7.42
C ILE A 115 -0.97 15.16 7.50
N THR A 116 -0.71 16.47 7.52
CA THR A 116 0.65 17.05 7.53
C THR A 116 1.46 16.68 8.76
N ARG A 117 0.80 16.43 9.89
CA ARG A 117 1.39 16.09 11.19
C ARG A 117 1.53 14.58 11.40
N LYS A 118 1.07 13.77 10.46
CA LYS A 118 1.07 12.30 10.57
C LYS A 118 2.38 11.69 10.08
N SER A 119 2.59 10.40 10.37
CA SER A 119 3.76 9.66 9.89
C SER A 119 3.76 9.56 8.36
N PHE A 120 4.94 9.41 7.74
CA PHE A 120 5.05 9.28 6.29
C PHE A 120 4.27 8.09 5.73
N GLN A 121 4.23 6.97 6.44
CA GLN A 121 3.44 5.79 6.07
C GLN A 121 1.95 6.10 6.07
N TYR A 122 1.47 6.79 7.11
CA TYR A 122 0.08 7.21 7.20
C TYR A 122 -0.28 8.16 6.04
N LYS A 123 0.56 9.17 5.77
CA LYS A 123 0.37 10.08 4.63
C LYS A 123 0.23 9.32 3.31
N THR A 124 1.14 8.38 3.06
CA THR A 124 1.12 7.54 1.86
C THR A 124 -0.17 6.73 1.76
N ALA A 125 -0.56 6.01 2.82
CA ALA A 125 -1.77 5.18 2.81
C ALA A 125 -3.04 6.02 2.56
N VAL A 126 -3.16 7.16 3.23
CA VAL A 126 -4.29 8.07 3.05
C VAL A 126 -4.36 8.64 1.64
N ILE A 127 -3.23 9.03 1.06
CA ILE A 127 -3.19 9.57 -0.31
C ILE A 127 -3.52 8.48 -1.32
N THR A 128 -2.98 7.28 -1.15
CA THR A 128 -3.32 6.13 -2.00
C THR A 128 -4.82 5.84 -1.96
N ASN A 129 -5.41 5.76 -0.76
CA ASN A 129 -6.84 5.49 -0.61
C ASN A 129 -7.71 6.61 -1.19
N LEU A 130 -7.29 7.88 -1.09
CA LEU A 130 -7.97 9.00 -1.72
C LEU A 130 -7.98 8.86 -3.25
N LEU A 131 -6.80 8.62 -3.85
CA LEU A 131 -6.63 8.46 -5.29
C LEU A 131 -7.42 7.26 -5.83
N GLU A 132 -7.36 6.13 -5.14
CA GLU A 132 -8.14 4.93 -5.50
C GLU A 132 -9.64 5.19 -5.43
N ASN A 133 -10.11 5.86 -4.36
CA ASN A 133 -11.53 6.20 -4.22
C ASN A 133 -11.99 7.15 -5.34
N TRP A 134 -11.16 8.11 -5.76
CA TRP A 134 -11.51 9.05 -6.83
C TRP A 134 -11.45 8.42 -8.23
N ASN A 135 -10.55 7.47 -8.46
CA ASN A 135 -10.45 6.75 -9.73
C ASN A 135 -11.51 5.65 -9.89
N SER A 136 -11.94 5.01 -8.79
CA SER A 136 -12.85 3.85 -8.84
C SER A 136 -14.33 4.21 -8.89
N LYS A 137 -14.72 5.41 -8.47
CA LYS A 137 -16.13 5.81 -8.41
C LYS A 137 -16.46 6.84 -9.49
N PRO A 138 -17.46 6.57 -10.36
CA PRO A 138 -17.85 7.46 -11.45
C PRO A 138 -18.19 8.89 -11.00
N GLU A 139 -18.76 9.04 -9.80
CA GLU A 139 -19.11 10.35 -9.24
C GLU A 139 -17.88 11.28 -9.09
N PHE A 140 -16.73 10.72 -8.73
CA PHE A 140 -15.50 11.48 -8.52
C PHE A 140 -14.73 11.65 -9.82
N SER A 141 -14.62 10.62 -10.64
CA SER A 141 -13.94 10.71 -11.95
C SER A 141 -14.62 11.73 -12.86
N ASN A 142 -15.97 11.75 -12.89
CA ASN A 142 -16.72 12.71 -13.67
C ASN A 142 -16.55 14.13 -13.12
N ALA A 143 -16.59 14.30 -11.79
CA ALA A 143 -16.35 15.60 -11.16
C ALA A 143 -14.95 16.15 -11.47
N LEU A 144 -13.91 15.30 -11.47
CA LEU A 144 -12.54 15.67 -11.82
C LEU A 144 -12.44 16.15 -13.28
N HIS A 145 -13.11 15.44 -14.20
CA HIS A 145 -13.15 15.81 -15.61
C HIS A 145 -13.85 17.16 -15.82
N VAL A 146 -15.02 17.37 -15.20
CA VAL A 146 -15.80 18.62 -15.32
C VAL A 146 -15.01 19.84 -14.88
N ILE A 147 -14.27 19.74 -13.77
CA ILE A 147 -13.49 20.88 -13.29
C ILE A 147 -12.14 21.01 -13.99
N GLY A 148 -11.60 19.94 -14.57
CA GLY A 148 -10.28 19.92 -15.20
C GLY A 148 -9.15 19.66 -14.20
N ALA A 149 -9.38 18.83 -13.19
CA ALA A 149 -8.41 18.54 -12.12
C ALA A 149 -7.48 17.34 -12.40
N ASN A 150 -7.58 16.69 -13.57
CA ASN A 150 -6.85 15.44 -13.84
C ASN A 150 -5.32 15.59 -13.68
N SER A 151 -4.75 16.73 -14.08
CA SER A 151 -3.32 17.01 -13.91
C SER A 151 -2.86 17.01 -12.44
N TRP A 152 -3.70 17.49 -11.50
CA TRP A 152 -3.42 17.41 -10.07
C TRP A 152 -3.40 15.97 -9.57
N ILE A 153 -4.26 15.11 -10.12
CA ILE A 153 -4.35 13.69 -9.74
C ILE A 153 -3.15 12.92 -10.27
N GLU A 154 -2.75 13.17 -11.50
CA GLU A 154 -1.55 12.61 -12.12
C GLU A 154 -0.30 13.03 -11.33
N GLU A 155 -0.15 14.33 -11.04
CA GLU A 155 0.98 14.84 -10.26
C GLU A 155 1.01 14.24 -8.85
N LEU A 156 -0.13 14.21 -8.14
CA LEU A 156 -0.19 13.64 -6.80
C LEU A 156 0.13 12.14 -6.80
N THR A 157 -0.35 11.41 -7.81
CA THR A 157 -0.04 9.98 -8.00
C THR A 157 1.46 9.79 -8.20
N LEU A 158 2.06 10.55 -9.11
CA LEU A 158 3.49 10.49 -9.39
C LEU A 158 4.31 10.77 -8.13
N LYS A 159 4.04 11.89 -7.43
CA LYS A 159 4.78 12.28 -6.22
C LYS A 159 4.59 11.28 -5.08
N ASN A 160 3.38 10.72 -4.91
CA ASN A 160 3.13 9.68 -3.91
C ASN A 160 3.90 8.38 -4.22
N ASN A 161 3.94 7.97 -5.48
CA ASN A 161 4.68 6.79 -5.92
C ASN A 161 6.20 7.00 -5.81
N THR A 162 6.72 8.15 -6.25
CA THR A 162 8.14 8.49 -6.08
C THR A 162 8.54 8.51 -4.61
N PHE A 163 7.70 9.09 -3.75
CA PHE A 163 7.93 9.07 -2.31
C PHE A 163 7.92 7.63 -1.77
N TYR A 164 6.91 6.83 -2.12
CA TYR A 164 6.81 5.42 -1.73
C TYR A 164 8.08 4.65 -2.15
N GLU A 165 8.48 4.76 -3.41
CA GLU A 165 9.67 4.10 -3.93
C GLU A 165 10.94 4.51 -3.18
N GLN A 166 11.18 5.82 -2.96
CA GLN A 166 12.36 6.29 -2.25
C GLN A 166 12.34 5.88 -0.77
N TYR A 167 11.17 5.98 -0.13
CA TYR A 167 10.96 5.64 1.28
C TYR A 167 11.17 4.14 1.55
N PHE A 168 10.68 3.27 0.66
CA PHE A 168 10.73 1.82 0.84
C PHE A 168 11.92 1.13 0.15
N THR A 169 12.55 1.77 -0.85
CA THR A 169 13.74 1.22 -1.54
C THR A 169 15.05 1.58 -0.83
N LYS A 170 15.18 2.78 -0.22
CA LYS A 170 16.46 3.23 0.39
C LYS A 170 16.62 2.93 1.88
N ALA A 171 15.58 2.51 2.57
CA ALA A 171 15.67 2.23 4.01
C ALA A 171 16.42 0.93 4.36
N ILE A 172 17.14 0.32 3.40
CA ILE A 172 17.83 -0.97 3.52
C ILE A 172 19.35 -0.84 3.33
N SER A 173 19.91 0.32 2.97
CA SER A 173 21.33 0.37 2.56
C SER A 173 22.37 0.26 3.69
N SER A 174 21.99 0.37 4.97
CA SER A 174 22.96 0.30 6.09
C SER A 174 22.74 -0.85 7.08
N VAL A 175 21.71 -1.68 6.92
CA VAL A 175 21.61 -2.96 7.66
C VAL A 175 22.23 -4.06 6.81
N PRO A 176 23.27 -4.77 7.29
CA PRO A 176 23.85 -5.90 6.58
C PRO A 176 22.78 -6.91 6.12
N LYS A 177 22.89 -7.38 4.86
CA LYS A 177 21.90 -8.30 4.26
C LYS A 177 21.64 -9.52 5.14
N ALA A 178 22.69 -10.13 5.70
CA ALA A 178 22.58 -11.28 6.60
C ALA A 178 21.75 -10.96 7.85
N GLN A 179 21.96 -9.81 8.47
CA GLN A 179 21.19 -9.35 9.63
C GLN A 179 19.72 -9.10 9.24
N SER A 180 19.46 -8.46 8.09
CA SER A 180 18.09 -8.23 7.62
C SER A 180 17.34 -9.54 7.31
N ASN A 181 18.04 -10.54 6.78
CA ASN A 181 17.48 -11.87 6.52
C ASN A 181 17.15 -12.60 7.83
N LYS A 182 18.04 -12.51 8.83
CA LYS A 182 17.78 -13.06 10.16
C LYS A 182 16.55 -12.42 10.81
N MET A 183 16.44 -11.09 10.79
CA MET A 183 15.27 -10.38 11.31
C MET A 183 13.97 -10.82 10.62
N LYS A 184 13.98 -10.99 9.29
CA LYS A 184 12.84 -11.53 8.55
C LYS A 184 12.48 -12.96 8.95
N ALA A 185 13.48 -13.81 9.14
CA ALA A 185 13.28 -15.20 9.54
C ALA A 185 12.66 -15.27 10.95
N ASP A 186 13.17 -14.50 11.89
CA ASP A 186 12.65 -14.42 13.26
C ASP A 186 11.19 -13.95 13.27
N ILE A 187 10.88 -12.86 12.54
CA ILE A 187 9.50 -12.36 12.44
C ILE A 187 8.58 -13.37 11.75
N LYS A 188 9.07 -14.03 10.69
CA LYS A 188 8.30 -15.05 9.97
C LYS A 188 7.92 -16.21 10.89
N ALA A 189 8.85 -16.71 11.70
CA ALA A 189 8.60 -17.82 12.62
C ALA A 189 7.47 -17.46 13.59
N VAL A 190 7.55 -16.30 14.25
CA VAL A 190 6.51 -15.85 15.18
C VAL A 190 5.17 -15.59 14.48
N PHE A 191 5.18 -15.09 13.24
CA PHE A 191 3.96 -14.91 12.46
C PHE A 191 3.28 -16.24 12.09
N GLU A 192 4.04 -17.26 11.72
CA GLU A 192 3.50 -18.60 11.44
C GLU A 192 2.89 -19.23 12.70
N GLU A 193 3.54 -19.01 13.83
CA GLU A 193 3.05 -19.39 15.16
C GLU A 193 1.77 -18.62 15.56
N LEU A 194 1.67 -17.32 15.25
CA LEU A 194 0.44 -16.53 15.46
C LEU A 194 -0.74 -17.09 14.64
N ILE A 195 -0.52 -17.46 13.38
CA ILE A 195 -1.55 -18.07 12.53
C ILE A 195 -2.00 -19.41 13.11
N THR A 196 -1.04 -20.23 13.54
CA THR A 196 -1.31 -21.56 14.12
C THR A 196 -2.15 -21.43 15.39
N ASP A 197 -1.77 -20.55 16.30
CA ASP A 197 -2.51 -20.30 17.54
C ASP A 197 -3.90 -19.74 17.27
N THR A 198 -4.01 -18.74 16.40
CA THR A 198 -5.31 -18.15 16.04
C THR A 198 -6.27 -19.22 15.53
N THR A 199 -5.80 -20.10 14.64
CA THR A 199 -6.61 -21.18 14.08
C THR A 199 -6.94 -22.24 15.13
N SER A 200 -6.01 -22.54 16.04
CA SER A 200 -6.18 -23.52 17.11
C SER A 200 -7.19 -23.03 18.15
N PHE A 201 -7.05 -21.80 18.63
CA PHE A 201 -8.02 -21.18 19.55
C PHE A 201 -9.38 -20.96 18.90
N ALA A 202 -9.41 -20.58 17.62
CA ALA A 202 -10.65 -20.56 16.84
C ALA A 202 -11.32 -21.95 16.73
N ARG A 203 -10.61 -23.04 17.02
CA ARG A 203 -11.17 -24.40 17.02
C ARG A 203 -11.64 -24.88 18.37
N VAL A 204 -10.96 -24.49 19.45
CA VAL A 204 -11.20 -25.04 20.80
C VAL A 204 -11.90 -24.08 21.75
N SER A 205 -11.91 -22.78 21.46
CA SER A 205 -12.57 -21.76 22.30
C SER A 205 -14.08 -21.92 22.25
N PRO A 206 -14.81 -21.92 23.39
CA PRO A 206 -16.28 -21.96 23.38
C PRO A 206 -16.94 -20.80 22.62
N ASP A 207 -16.31 -19.61 22.64
CA ASP A 207 -16.68 -18.46 21.81
C ASP A 207 -15.65 -18.27 20.69
N HIS A 208 -16.08 -18.58 19.46
CA HIS A 208 -15.26 -18.49 18.26
C HIS A 208 -15.44 -17.16 17.49
N SER A 209 -16.37 -16.30 17.91
CA SER A 209 -16.81 -15.14 17.12
C SER A 209 -15.66 -14.14 16.88
N LYS A 210 -14.92 -13.81 17.93
CA LYS A 210 -13.76 -12.91 17.86
C LYS A 210 -12.64 -13.49 17.00
N TYR A 211 -12.32 -14.77 17.16
CA TYR A 211 -11.30 -15.44 16.34
C TYR A 211 -11.69 -15.50 14.86
N ASN A 212 -12.96 -15.81 14.54
CA ASN A 212 -13.44 -15.84 13.16
C ASN A 212 -13.38 -14.46 12.50
N LYS A 213 -13.68 -13.40 13.25
CA LYS A 213 -13.53 -12.02 12.78
C LYS A 213 -12.07 -11.69 12.50
N LEU A 214 -11.16 -12.02 13.43
CA LEU A 214 -9.72 -11.85 13.27
C LEU A 214 -9.19 -12.60 12.04
N ILE A 215 -9.59 -13.87 11.85
CA ILE A 215 -9.22 -14.69 10.68
C ILE A 215 -9.68 -14.03 9.38
N LYS A 216 -10.92 -13.51 9.35
CA LYS A 216 -11.47 -12.84 8.17
C LYS A 216 -10.67 -11.59 7.81
N GLU A 217 -10.37 -10.74 8.79
CA GLU A 217 -9.61 -9.50 8.57
C GLU A 217 -8.15 -9.79 8.19
N LEU A 218 -7.51 -10.75 8.84
CA LEU A 218 -6.16 -11.20 8.51
C LEU A 218 -6.09 -11.75 7.07
N THR A 219 -7.09 -12.54 6.66
CA THR A 219 -7.20 -13.05 5.30
C THR A 219 -7.33 -11.91 4.28
N GLY A 220 -8.09 -10.87 4.60
CA GLY A 220 -8.19 -9.66 3.80
C GLY A 220 -6.84 -8.95 3.63
N ILE A 221 -6.11 -8.74 4.74
CA ILE A 221 -4.77 -8.13 4.72
C ILE A 221 -3.81 -8.95 3.85
N ILE A 222 -3.79 -10.26 4.02
CA ILE A 222 -2.93 -11.16 3.25
C ILE A 222 -3.24 -11.05 1.77
N ASN A 223 -4.51 -11.13 1.37
CA ASN A 223 -4.90 -11.07 -0.04
C ASN A 223 -4.53 -9.73 -0.68
N THR A 224 -4.82 -8.60 -0.02
CA THR A 224 -4.52 -7.26 -0.54
C THR A 224 -3.02 -7.02 -0.70
N ASN A 225 -2.20 -7.49 0.24
CA ASN A 225 -0.74 -7.27 0.18
C ASN A 225 -0.03 -8.29 -0.73
N TYR A 226 -0.53 -9.52 -0.83
CA TYR A 226 0.12 -10.59 -1.58
C TYR A 226 -0.12 -10.52 -3.08
N GLN A 227 -1.33 -10.17 -3.53
CA GLN A 227 -1.70 -10.15 -4.96
C GLN A 227 -0.80 -9.24 -5.81
N PRO A 228 -0.49 -7.99 -5.39
CA PRO A 228 0.42 -7.13 -6.14
C PRO A 228 1.85 -7.69 -6.25
N ILE A 229 2.34 -8.33 -5.18
CA ILE A 229 3.69 -8.90 -5.12
C ILE A 229 3.81 -10.14 -6.00
N ALA A 230 2.79 -11.01 -6.00
CA ALA A 230 2.71 -12.15 -6.90
C ALA A 230 2.71 -11.71 -8.38
N ASN A 231 1.95 -10.66 -8.70
CA ASN A 231 1.84 -10.13 -10.07
C ASN A 231 3.15 -9.52 -10.58
N ARG A 232 3.97 -8.89 -9.73
CA ARG A 232 5.31 -8.40 -10.12
C ARG A 232 6.24 -9.54 -10.58
N HIS A 233 6.16 -10.69 -9.93
CA HIS A 233 6.98 -11.84 -10.29
C HIS A 233 6.51 -12.52 -11.57
N ASN A 234 5.19 -12.56 -11.83
CA ASN A 234 4.66 -13.14 -13.07
C ASN A 234 5.01 -12.30 -14.30
N ARG A 235 5.08 -10.97 -14.17
CA ARG A 235 5.55 -10.08 -15.26
C ARG A 235 7.02 -10.31 -15.63
N LYS A 236 7.87 -10.67 -14.66
CA LYS A 236 9.29 -11.00 -14.91
C LYS A 236 9.51 -12.35 -15.61
N LYS A 237 8.52 -13.25 -15.58
CA LYS A 237 8.58 -14.54 -16.27
C LYS A 237 8.08 -14.49 -17.72
N LYS A 238 7.35 -13.44 -18.09
CA LYS A 238 6.98 -13.17 -19.48
C LYS A 238 8.06 -12.27 -20.09
N GLU A 239 9.21 -12.84 -20.45
CA GLU A 239 10.08 -12.16 -21.42
C GLU A 239 9.37 -12.06 -22.77
N PRO A 240 9.62 -11.01 -23.58
CA PRO A 240 8.97 -10.87 -24.87
C PRO A 240 9.42 -12.00 -25.79
N THR A 241 8.46 -12.70 -26.40
CA THR A 241 8.72 -13.51 -27.60
C THR A 241 9.41 -12.61 -28.62
N PRO A 242 10.54 -13.02 -29.24
CA PRO A 242 11.15 -12.23 -30.31
C PRO A 242 10.10 -11.99 -31.40
N PRO A 243 10.10 -10.81 -32.05
CA PRO A 243 9.16 -10.55 -33.13
C PRO A 243 9.37 -11.60 -34.23
N VAL A 244 8.28 -12.26 -34.61
CA VAL A 244 8.21 -13.14 -35.77
C VAL A 244 8.63 -12.30 -36.98
N GLN A 245 9.71 -12.70 -37.66
CA GLN A 245 10.07 -12.12 -38.94
C GLN A 245 8.90 -12.38 -39.90
N GLN A 246 8.28 -11.30 -40.37
CA GLN A 246 7.36 -11.38 -41.51
C GLN A 246 8.20 -11.77 -42.72
N ASP A 247 8.01 -12.99 -43.21
CA ASP A 247 8.43 -13.35 -44.56
C ASP A 247 7.67 -12.44 -45.52
N ASP A 248 8.42 -11.61 -46.24
CA ASP A 248 7.93 -10.82 -47.37
C ASP A 248 7.41 -11.80 -48.44
N ALA A 249 6.08 -11.92 -48.51
CA ALA A 249 5.42 -12.56 -49.63
C ALA A 249 5.69 -11.72 -50.89
N VAL A 250 6.49 -12.28 -51.80
CA VAL A 250 6.67 -11.77 -53.16
C VAL A 250 5.32 -11.87 -53.87
N ASP A 251 4.74 -10.71 -54.17
CA ASP A 251 3.63 -10.54 -55.10
C ASP A 251 4.01 -11.12 -56.47
N ILE A 252 3.34 -12.18 -56.89
CA ILE A 252 3.25 -12.58 -58.30
C ILE A 252 1.76 -12.62 -58.65
N PHE A 253 1.25 -11.49 -59.13
CA PHE A 253 0.04 -11.41 -59.94
C PHE A 253 0.47 -10.96 -61.34
N GLU A 254 0.75 -11.91 -62.22
CA GLU A 254 0.60 -11.70 -63.66
C GLU A 254 -0.82 -12.16 -64.04
N LEU A 255 -1.64 -11.20 -64.47
CA LEU A 255 -2.92 -11.40 -65.11
C LEU A 255 -2.70 -11.40 -66.62
N ASP A 256 -3.14 -12.47 -67.26
CA ASP A 256 -3.64 -12.60 -68.64
C ASP A 256 -3.06 -11.72 -69.76
N SER A 257 -2.45 -12.42 -70.72
CA SER A 257 -2.88 -12.40 -72.13
C SER A 257 -2.80 -13.81 -72.71
#